data_AF-A0ABC8S798-F1
#
_entry.id   AF-A0ABC8S798-F1
#
_cell.length_a   1.000
_cell.length_b   1.000
_cell.length_c   1.000
_cell.angle_alpha   90.00
_cell.angle_beta   90.00
_cell.angle_gamma   90.00
#
_symmetry.space_group_name_H-M   'P 1'
#
loop_
_entity.id
_entity.type
_entity.pdbx_description
1 polymer ?
#
loop_
_entity_poly.entity_id
_entity_poly.type
_entity_poly.pdbx_seq_one_letter_code
_entity_poly.pdbx_strand_id
1 'polypeptide(L)'
;MFPQRLSLGSLFLWVEDFRRKNKDGVVDDCNLLGLGFRGYLYTWWNGSALPCSTKARLDRVWVSSSWLAKFPESSVTHLPAVD
;
A
#
# COMPACT_ATOMS: atom_id res chain seq x y z
N MET A 1 -7.43 -14.14 -8.25
CA MET A 1 -6.71 -15.10 -9.12
C MET A 1 -5.45 -14.41 -9.62
N PHE A 2 -4.27 -14.84 -9.14
CA PHE A 2 -2.99 -14.24 -9.51
C PHE A 2 -2.59 -14.70 -10.92
N PRO A 3 -2.35 -13.80 -11.90
CA PRO A 3 -1.81 -14.21 -13.18
C PRO A 3 -0.30 -14.45 -13.03
N GLN A 4 0.15 -15.68 -13.23
CA GLN A 4 1.55 -16.08 -13.02
C GLN A 4 2.53 -15.60 -14.11
N ARG A 5 2.10 -14.80 -15.09
CA ARG A 5 2.97 -14.35 -16.18
C ARG A 5 2.49 -13.03 -16.78
N LEU A 6 2.87 -11.93 -16.14
CA LEU A 6 2.87 -10.61 -16.78
C LEU A 6 4.33 -10.18 -16.95
N SER A 7 4.66 -9.51 -18.06
CA SER A 7 5.98 -8.88 -18.25
C SER A 7 6.24 -7.88 -17.11
N LEU A 8 7.51 -7.58 -16.79
CA LEU A 8 7.87 -6.61 -15.74
C LEU A 8 7.12 -5.26 -15.88
N GLY A 9 6.95 -4.79 -17.13
CA GLY A 9 6.15 -3.58 -17.43
C GLY A 9 4.65 -3.77 -17.19
N SER A 10 4.08 -4.91 -17.57
CA SER A 10 2.67 -5.22 -17.30
C SER A 10 2.38 -5.52 -15.83
N LEU A 11 3.33 -6.09 -15.07
CA LEU A 11 3.20 -6.33 -13.64
C LEU A 11 3.20 -5.02 -12.85
N PHE A 12 4.12 -4.11 -13.20
CA PHE A 12 4.20 -2.79 -12.56
C PHE A 12 2.92 -1.97 -12.82
N LEU A 13 2.46 -1.92 -14.08
CA LEU A 13 1.21 -1.25 -14.43
C LEU A 13 -0.02 -1.93 -13.82
N TRP A 14 -0.06 -3.27 -13.75
CA TRP A 14 -1.18 -3.99 -13.13
C TRP A 14 -1.25 -3.77 -11.63
N VAL A 15 -0.11 -3.81 -10.92
CA VAL A 15 -0.07 -3.53 -9.48
C VAL A 15 -0.59 -2.13 -9.19
N GLU A 16 -0.12 -1.11 -9.93
CA GLU A 16 -0.58 0.26 -9.71
C GLU A 16 -2.05 0.46 -10.12
N ASP A 17 -2.51 -0.16 -11.21
CA ASP A 17 -3.89 0.01 -11.71
C ASP A 17 -4.92 -0.77 -10.87
N PHE A 18 -4.58 -1.98 -10.38
CA PHE A 18 -5.40 -2.72 -9.41
C PHE A 18 -5.47 -1.97 -8.06
N ARG A 19 -4.33 -1.43 -7.62
CA ARG A 19 -4.19 -0.64 -6.38
C ARG A 19 -4.94 0.69 -6.43
N ARG A 20 -5.10 1.27 -7.62
CA ARG A 20 -5.87 2.50 -7.83
C ARG A 20 -7.37 2.22 -7.95
N LYS A 21 -7.76 1.32 -8.86
CA LYS A 21 -9.18 1.10 -9.22
C LYS A 21 -10.07 0.57 -8.09
N ASN A 22 -9.55 -0.27 -7.20
CA ASN A 22 -10.35 -0.79 -6.08
C ASN A 22 -10.37 0.12 -4.84
N LYS A 23 -9.48 1.11 -4.78
CA LYS A 23 -9.20 1.84 -3.55
C LYS A 23 -9.92 3.19 -3.49
N ASP A 24 -10.10 3.86 -4.62
CA ASP A 24 -10.57 5.24 -4.62
C ASP A 24 -12.08 5.32 -4.33
N GLY A 25 -12.90 4.40 -4.85
CA GLY A 25 -14.36 4.41 -4.59
C GLY A 25 -14.74 4.27 -3.11
N VAL A 26 -14.23 3.24 -2.41
CA VAL A 26 -14.57 3.01 -1.00
C VAL A 26 -14.05 4.12 -0.08
N VAL A 27 -12.86 4.64 -0.38
CA VAL A 27 -12.25 5.73 0.40
C VAL A 27 -13.07 7.00 0.27
N ASP A 28 -13.51 7.34 -0.93
CA ASP A 28 -14.33 8.52 -1.20
C ASP A 28 -15.75 8.35 -0.63
N ASP A 29 -16.40 7.22 -0.87
CA ASP A 29 -17.77 6.92 -0.38
C ASP A 29 -17.85 6.98 1.16
N CYS A 30 -16.79 6.52 1.84
CA CYS A 30 -16.72 6.51 3.29
C CYS A 30 -16.08 7.78 3.91
N ASN A 31 -15.69 8.76 3.10
CA ASN A 31 -14.99 9.98 3.53
C ASN A 31 -13.75 9.67 4.41
N LEU A 32 -12.96 8.68 4.00
CA LEU A 32 -11.77 8.27 4.73
C LEU A 32 -10.56 9.11 4.33
N LEU A 33 -9.75 9.45 5.32
CA LEU A 33 -8.53 10.23 5.18
C LEU A 33 -7.31 9.30 5.29
N GLY A 34 -6.31 9.52 4.45
CA GLY A 34 -5.05 8.79 4.55
C GLY A 34 -4.17 9.37 5.65
N LEU A 35 -3.80 8.55 6.65
CA LEU A 35 -3.00 9.01 7.80
C LEU A 35 -1.50 9.20 7.47
N GLY A 36 -1.06 8.72 6.31
CA GLY A 36 0.37 8.70 5.94
C GLY A 36 1.17 7.65 6.73
N PHE A 37 2.49 7.65 6.59
CA PHE A 37 3.39 6.77 7.34
C PHE A 37 4.82 7.34 7.41
N ARG A 38 5.63 6.83 8.33
CA ARG A 38 7.07 7.06 8.47
C ARG A 38 7.83 5.72 8.45
N GLY A 39 9.14 5.74 8.24
CA GLY A 39 9.98 4.54 8.25
C GLY A 39 10.10 3.87 6.89
N TYR A 40 10.17 2.53 6.88
CA TYR A 40 10.52 1.75 5.69
C TYR A 40 9.46 1.86 4.56
N LEU A 41 9.92 2.05 3.32
CA LEU A 41 9.05 2.42 2.20
C LEU A 41 8.17 1.27 1.68
N TYR A 42 8.58 0.03 1.93
CA TYR A 42 7.93 -1.16 1.37
C TYR A 42 7.36 -2.02 2.48
N THR A 43 6.17 -2.56 2.28
CA THR A 43 5.53 -3.47 3.25
C THR A 43 5.32 -4.87 2.67
N TRP A 44 5.66 -5.04 1.39
CA TRP A 44 5.54 -6.29 0.69
C TRP A 44 6.69 -6.49 -0.31
N TRP A 45 7.04 -7.76 -0.52
CA TRP A 45 8.01 -8.21 -1.51
C TRP A 45 7.50 -9.49 -2.18
N ASN A 46 7.80 -9.65 -3.46
CA ASN A 46 7.41 -10.82 -4.25
C ASN A 46 8.26 -12.08 -4.01
N GLY A 47 9.17 -12.08 -3.03
CA GLY A 47 10.03 -13.24 -2.71
C GLY A 47 11.06 -13.59 -3.78
N SER A 48 11.20 -12.79 -4.85
CA SER A 48 12.06 -13.11 -5.99
C SER A 48 13.48 -12.56 -5.82
N ALA A 49 14.47 -13.32 -6.31
CA ALA A 49 15.85 -12.89 -6.39
C ALA A 49 16.04 -11.73 -7.37
N LEU A 50 17.13 -10.99 -7.22
CA LEU A 50 17.53 -9.95 -8.17
C LEU A 50 17.79 -10.57 -9.56
N PRO A 51 17.46 -9.88 -10.67
CA PRO A 51 16.89 -8.52 -10.76
C PRO A 51 15.36 -8.49 -10.72
N CYS A 52 14.69 -9.63 -10.64
CA CYS A 52 13.22 -9.76 -10.66
C CYS A 52 12.55 -9.41 -9.32
N SER A 53 13.35 -8.97 -8.33
CA SER A 53 12.86 -8.54 -7.03
C SER A 53 12.03 -7.28 -7.17
N THR A 54 10.75 -7.37 -6.80
CA THR A 54 9.83 -6.23 -6.79
C THR A 54 9.34 -6.02 -5.37
N LYS A 55 9.50 -4.80 -4.87
CA LYS A 55 8.99 -4.35 -3.57
C LYS A 55 7.85 -3.36 -3.80
N ALA A 56 6.81 -3.44 -2.97
CA ALA A 56 5.66 -2.55 -3.04
C ALA A 56 5.19 -2.16 -1.64
N ARG A 57 4.40 -1.09 -1.56
CA ARG A 57 3.73 -0.66 -0.33
C ARG A 57 2.25 -1.04 -0.39
N LEU A 58 1.90 -2.23 0.04
CA LEU A 58 0.50 -2.68 -0.06
C LEU A 58 -0.34 -2.16 1.09
N ASP A 59 0.26 -1.97 2.26
CA ASP A 59 -0.43 -1.52 3.46
C ASP A 59 -0.54 0.01 3.49
N ARG A 60 -1.76 0.49 3.70
CA ARG A 60 -2.09 1.91 3.86
C ARG A 60 -3.15 2.02 4.95
N VAL A 61 -3.02 3.05 5.80
CA VAL A 61 -3.96 3.31 6.89
C VAL A 61 -4.90 4.44 6.50
N TRP A 62 -6.19 4.18 6.66
CA TRP A 62 -7.29 5.10 6.39
C TRP A 62 -8.10 5.30 7.65
N VAL A 63 -8.47 6.54 7.96
CA VAL A 63 -9.19 6.90 9.18
C VAL A 63 -10.33 7.84 8.86
N SER A 64 -11.42 7.78 9.63
CA SER A 64 -12.45 8.81 9.55
C SER A 64 -11.97 10.11 10.20
N SER A 65 -12.57 11.24 9.81
CA SER A 65 -12.36 12.53 10.46
C SER A 65 -12.66 12.49 11.97
N SER A 66 -13.72 11.77 12.36
CA SER A 66 -14.11 11.61 13.76
C SER A 66 -13.11 10.79 14.58
N TRP A 67 -12.43 9.83 13.97
CA TRP A 67 -11.37 9.07 14.63
C TRP A 67 -10.11 9.93 14.79
N LEU A 68 -9.71 10.66 13.74
CA LEU A 68 -8.55 11.55 13.78
C LEU A 68 -8.70 12.66 14.83
N ALA A 69 -9.91 13.20 15.00
CA ALA A 69 -10.21 14.18 16.04
C ALA A 69 -10.00 13.63 17.46
N LYS A 70 -10.17 12.31 17.68
CA LYS A 70 -9.94 11.66 18.97
C LYS A 70 -8.47 11.30 19.19
N PHE A 71 -7.73 11.03 18.12
CA PHE A 71 -6.33 10.58 18.16
C PHE A 71 -5.43 11.43 17.24
N PRO A 72 -5.29 12.74 17.51
CA PRO A 72 -4.59 13.66 16.61
C PRO A 72 -3.09 13.34 16.46
N GLU A 73 -2.47 12.80 17.50
CA GLU A 73 -1.05 12.44 17.52
C GLU A 73 -0.76 11.01 17.02
N SER A 74 -1.77 10.33 16.49
CA SER A 74 -1.58 8.99 15.94
C SER A 74 -0.68 9.02 14.71
N SER A 75 0.20 8.03 14.60
CA SER A 75 1.10 7.91 13.46
C SER A 75 1.34 6.45 13.11
N VAL A 76 1.70 6.21 11.86
CA VAL A 76 2.02 4.88 11.34
C VAL A 76 3.52 4.81 11.09
N THR A 77 4.18 3.84 11.69
CA THR A 77 5.61 3.57 11.45
C THR A 77 5.77 2.20 10.82
N HIS A 78 6.34 2.17 9.63
CA HIS A 78 6.76 0.93 8.99
C HIS A 78 8.12 0.52 9.51
N LEU A 79 8.15 -0.66 10.12
CA LEU A 79 9.39 -1.28 10.58
C LEU A 79 10.14 -1.85 9.38
N PRO A 80 11.49 -1.80 9.40
CA PRO A 80 12.28 -2.50 8.39
C PRO A 80 12.00 -4.00 8.45
N ALA A 81 12.13 -4.67 7.31
CA ALA A 81 12.20 -6.12 7.31
C ALA A 81 13.41 -6.55 8.16
N VAL A 82 13.18 -7.48 9.08
CA VAL A 82 14.28 -8.15 9.77
C VAL A 82 14.71 -9.28 8.84
N ASP A 83 15.93 -9.17 8.35
CA ASP A 83 16.57 -10.19 7.51
C ASP A 83 16.95 -11.44 8.34
#